data_AF-X7ZHN7-F1
#
_entry.id   AF-X7ZHN7-F1
#
_cell.length_a   1.000
_cell.length_b   1.000
_cell.length_c   1.000
_cell.angle_alpha   90.00
_cell.angle_beta   90.00
_cell.angle_gamma   90.00
#
_symmetry.space_group_name_H-M   'P 1'
#
loop_
_entity.id
_entity.type
_entity.pdbx_description
1 polymer ?
#
loop_
_entity_poly.entity_id
_entity_poly.type
_entity_poly.pdbx_seq_one_letter_code
_entity_poly.pdbx_strand_id
1 'polypeptide(L)'
;MRYRVIADHSRTAAILIGDGVSPGNDGRGYVLRRLLRRVIRSAKLLGIEGPIVGELMATVRDAMGPSYPELVSDFERIHRIAVAEETAFNRTLASGSRLFEEVASATKASGSTVLSGSDAFTLHDTYGFPIDLTLEMAAEAGLQVDERGFRELMAEQRRRAKADAAARKHAHADLSAYRELVDAGPPSSPGSTN
;
A
#
# COMPACT_ATOMS: atom_id res chain seq x y z
N MET A 1 -9.19 -2.78 -24.67
CA MET A 1 -8.91 -1.49 -23.98
C MET A 1 -7.61 -1.48 -23.15
N ARG A 2 -7.06 -2.62 -22.70
CA ARG A 2 -5.87 -2.66 -21.79
C ARG A 2 -4.60 -1.99 -22.33
N TYR A 3 -4.33 -2.09 -23.64
CA TYR A 3 -3.18 -1.40 -24.24
C TYR A 3 -3.21 0.13 -24.06
N ARG A 4 -4.40 0.75 -24.11
CA ARG A 4 -4.54 2.21 -23.87
C ARG A 4 -4.25 2.56 -22.42
N VAL A 5 -4.74 1.76 -21.48
CA VAL A 5 -4.46 1.93 -20.03
C VAL A 5 -2.97 1.86 -19.77
N ILE A 6 -2.29 0.85 -20.33
CA ILE A 6 -0.83 0.69 -20.21
C ILE A 6 -0.11 1.92 -20.76
N ALA A 7 -0.39 2.31 -22.01
CA ALA A 7 0.29 3.43 -22.64
C ALA A 7 0.09 4.76 -21.88
N ASP A 8 -1.14 5.09 -21.49
CA ASP A 8 -1.46 6.37 -20.85
C ASP A 8 -0.89 6.46 -19.44
N HIS A 9 -1.02 5.38 -18.66
CA HIS A 9 -0.53 5.35 -17.29
C HIS A 9 0.99 5.24 -17.23
N SER A 10 1.65 4.53 -18.15
CA SER A 10 3.11 4.50 -18.22
C SER A 10 3.70 5.88 -18.53
N ARG A 11 3.11 6.63 -19.48
CA ARG A 11 3.54 8.01 -19.78
C ARG A 11 3.38 8.93 -18.58
N THR A 12 2.20 8.90 -17.95
CA THR A 12 1.92 9.73 -16.77
C THR A 12 2.82 9.38 -15.59
N ALA A 13 3.06 8.08 -15.35
CA ALA A 13 3.95 7.62 -14.29
C ALA A 13 5.40 8.07 -14.52
N ALA A 14 5.91 7.96 -15.75
CA ALA A 14 7.26 8.41 -16.10
C ALA A 14 7.44 9.91 -15.83
N ILE A 15 6.48 10.75 -16.24
CA ILE A 15 6.50 12.20 -15.99
C ILE A 15 6.46 12.49 -14.49
N LEU A 16 5.55 11.87 -13.73
CA LEU A 16 5.47 12.07 -12.29
C LEU A 16 6.77 11.70 -11.57
N ILE A 17 7.42 10.60 -11.97
CA ILE A 17 8.72 10.23 -11.40
C ILE A 17 9.79 11.22 -11.84
N GLY A 18 9.79 11.67 -13.10
CA GLY A 18 10.62 12.75 -13.61
C GLY A 18 10.54 13.99 -12.72
N ASP A 19 9.33 14.41 -12.35
CA ASP A 19 9.04 15.53 -11.43
C ASP A 19 9.43 15.28 -9.96
N GLY A 20 10.08 14.15 -9.66
CA GLY A 20 10.58 13.81 -8.33
C GLY A 20 9.58 13.08 -7.43
N VAL A 21 8.41 12.70 -7.94
CA VAL A 21 7.42 11.94 -7.17
C VAL A 21 7.86 10.48 -7.03
N SER A 22 7.80 9.96 -5.80
CA SER A 22 8.03 8.54 -5.52
C SER A 22 6.73 7.84 -5.10
N PRO A 23 6.54 6.54 -5.41
CA PRO A 23 5.37 5.79 -4.98
C PRO A 23 5.16 5.84 -3.46
N GLY A 24 3.96 6.22 -3.02
CA GLY A 24 3.65 6.54 -1.63
C GLY A 24 2.25 6.10 -1.19
N ASN A 25 1.94 6.31 0.09
CA ASN A 25 0.63 5.98 0.68
C ASN A 25 -0.38 7.13 0.57
N ASP A 26 0.06 8.34 0.25
CA ASP A 26 -0.76 9.55 0.20
C ASP A 26 -0.35 10.51 -0.94
N GLY A 27 -1.18 11.53 -1.16
CA GLY A 27 -0.91 12.64 -2.08
C GLY A 27 -0.54 12.18 -3.50
N ARG A 28 0.49 12.82 -4.07
CA ARG A 28 0.98 12.51 -5.43
C ARG A 28 1.62 11.12 -5.50
N GLY A 29 2.28 10.68 -4.43
CA GLY A 29 2.92 9.36 -4.39
C GLY A 29 1.90 8.22 -4.46
N TYR A 30 0.74 8.40 -3.85
CA TYR A 30 -0.37 7.46 -3.95
C TYR A 30 -0.93 7.37 -5.37
N VAL A 31 -1.12 8.51 -6.03
CA VAL A 31 -1.56 8.54 -7.43
C VAL A 31 -0.57 7.81 -8.34
N LEU A 32 0.72 8.11 -8.21
CA LEU A 32 1.78 7.43 -8.96
C LEU A 32 1.76 5.91 -8.73
N ARG A 33 1.70 5.50 -7.46
CA ARG A 33 1.61 4.08 -7.09
C ARG A 33 0.41 3.41 -7.75
N ARG A 34 -0.78 4.03 -7.69
CA ARG A 34 -1.99 3.50 -8.29
C ARG A 34 -1.86 3.32 -9.81
N LEU A 35 -1.27 4.30 -10.51
CA LEU A 35 -1.03 4.24 -11.94
C LEU A 35 -0.11 3.07 -12.32
N LEU A 36 1.05 2.94 -11.65
CA LEU A 36 1.98 1.84 -11.90
C LEU A 36 1.33 0.47 -11.65
N ARG A 37 0.59 0.31 -10.55
CA ARG A 37 -0.10 -0.95 -10.24
C ARG A 37 -1.16 -1.33 -11.27
N ARG A 38 -1.86 -0.33 -11.83
CA ARG A 38 -2.81 -0.53 -12.95
C ARG A 38 -2.12 -0.98 -14.23
N VAL A 39 -0.95 -0.42 -14.55
CA VAL A 39 -0.13 -0.87 -15.68
C VAL A 39 0.26 -2.34 -15.50
N ILE A 40 0.82 -2.69 -14.33
CA ILE A 40 1.29 -4.05 -14.02
C ILE A 40 0.14 -5.05 -14.10
N ARG A 41 -1.01 -4.74 -13.48
CA ARG A 41 -2.20 -5.60 -13.58
C ARG A 41 -2.68 -5.75 -15.02
N SER A 42 -2.75 -4.67 -15.78
CA SER A 42 -3.20 -4.71 -17.17
C SER A 42 -2.31 -5.62 -18.01
N ALA A 43 -0.99 -5.62 -17.75
CA ALA A 43 -0.05 -6.53 -18.39
C ALA A 43 -0.29 -8.00 -17.98
N LYS A 44 -0.51 -8.27 -16.69
CA LYS A 44 -0.87 -9.61 -16.19
C LYS A 44 -2.12 -10.15 -16.87
N LEU A 45 -3.17 -9.34 -16.99
CA LEU A 45 -4.40 -9.72 -17.68
C LEU A 45 -4.24 -9.94 -19.19
N LEU A 46 -3.13 -9.52 -19.78
CA LEU A 46 -2.75 -9.83 -21.17
C LEU A 46 -1.87 -11.09 -21.27
N GLY A 47 -1.59 -11.77 -20.15
CA GLY A 47 -0.77 -12.97 -20.10
C GLY A 47 0.74 -12.70 -19.97
N ILE A 48 1.15 -11.46 -19.66
CA ILE A 48 2.55 -11.12 -19.47
C ILE A 48 2.96 -11.49 -18.04
N GLU A 49 3.67 -12.61 -17.87
CA GLU A 49 4.04 -13.09 -16.53
C GLU A 49 5.34 -12.49 -15.98
N GLY A 50 6.23 -12.01 -16.84
CA GLY A 50 7.50 -11.40 -16.43
C GLY A 50 7.37 -9.92 -16.01
N PRO A 51 8.44 -9.35 -15.44
CA PRO A 51 8.57 -7.90 -15.30
C PRO A 51 8.46 -7.21 -16.66
N ILE A 52 7.74 -6.08 -16.71
CA ILE A 52 7.46 -5.35 -17.96
C ILE A 52 7.65 -3.84 -17.80
N VAL A 53 7.62 -3.33 -16.56
CA VAL A 53 7.65 -1.87 -16.33
C VAL A 53 8.95 -1.25 -16.81
N GLY A 54 10.09 -1.94 -16.70
CA GLY A 54 11.37 -1.45 -17.21
C GLY A 54 11.35 -1.17 -18.73
N GLU A 55 10.84 -2.12 -19.51
CA GLU A 55 10.70 -1.99 -20.96
C GLU A 55 9.70 -0.89 -21.35
N LEU A 56 8.60 -0.78 -20.60
CA LEU A 56 7.63 0.29 -20.80
C LEU A 56 8.23 1.67 -20.52
N MET A 57 9.03 1.81 -19.46
CA MET A 57 9.71 3.08 -19.17
C MET A 57 10.72 3.42 -20.26
N ALA A 58 11.50 2.46 -20.76
CA ALA A 58 12.42 2.68 -21.89
C ALA A 58 11.66 3.13 -23.15
N THR A 59 10.54 2.48 -23.45
CA THR A 59 9.68 2.84 -24.58
C THR A 59 9.13 4.26 -24.44
N VAL A 60 8.70 4.66 -23.23
CA VAL A 60 8.22 6.01 -22.95
C VAL A 60 9.35 7.04 -23.13
N ARG A 61 10.56 6.77 -22.61
CA ARG A 61 11.74 7.62 -22.81
C ARG A 61 12.01 7.84 -24.30
N ASP A 62 12.03 6.77 -25.09
CA ASP A 62 12.39 6.86 -26.51
C ASP A 62 11.31 7.60 -27.32
N ALA A 63 10.03 7.37 -26.99
CA ALA A 63 8.91 8.03 -27.68
C ALA A 63 8.74 9.50 -27.29
N MET A 64 9.02 9.86 -26.02
CA MET A 64 8.72 11.19 -25.48
C MET A 64 9.96 12.08 -25.29
N GLY A 65 11.16 11.50 -25.28
CA GLY A 65 12.43 12.18 -25.03
C GLY A 65 12.66 13.45 -25.86
N PRO A 66 12.30 13.52 -27.16
CA PRO A 66 12.44 14.75 -27.94
C PRO A 66 11.63 15.94 -27.39
N SER A 67 10.48 15.68 -26.77
CA SER A 67 9.62 16.72 -26.16
C SER A 67 9.86 16.90 -24.66
N TYR A 68 10.42 15.89 -24.00
CA TYR A 68 10.67 15.84 -22.55
C TYR A 68 12.10 15.33 -22.29
N PRO A 69 13.14 16.15 -22.54
CA PRO A 69 14.54 15.73 -22.41
C PRO A 69 14.91 15.24 -21.00
N GLU A 70 14.20 15.72 -19.98
CA GLU A 70 14.34 15.28 -18.59
C GLU A 70 14.05 13.79 -18.40
N LEU A 71 13.17 13.19 -19.22
CA LEU A 71 12.93 11.75 -19.19
C LEU A 71 14.15 10.95 -19.64
N VAL A 72 15.02 11.57 -20.47
CA VAL A 72 16.28 10.97 -20.92
C VAL A 72 17.36 11.18 -19.87
N SER A 73 17.52 12.41 -19.36
CA SER A 73 18.57 12.71 -18.36
C SER A 73 18.37 11.98 -17.04
N ASP A 74 17.11 11.82 -16.61
CA ASP A 74 16.76 11.20 -15.33
C ASP A 74 16.36 9.72 -15.46
N PHE A 75 16.50 9.14 -16.67
CA PHE A 75 15.97 7.83 -17.00
C PHE A 75 16.37 6.76 -15.98
N GLU A 76 17.62 6.74 -15.57
CA GLU A 76 18.14 5.78 -14.61
C GLU A 76 17.39 5.81 -13.27
N ARG A 77 17.04 7.01 -12.79
CA ARG A 77 16.25 7.18 -11.56
C ARG A 77 14.80 6.75 -11.80
N ILE A 78 14.21 7.16 -12.92
CA ILE A 78 12.83 6.81 -13.29
C ILE A 78 12.66 5.29 -13.37
N HIS A 79 13.55 4.64 -14.11
CA HIS A 79 13.57 3.20 -14.33
C HIS A 79 13.69 2.45 -12.99
N ARG A 80 14.67 2.81 -12.14
CA ARG A 80 14.84 2.15 -10.84
C ARG A 80 13.61 2.27 -9.95
N ILE A 81 13.01 3.46 -9.85
CA ILE A 81 11.81 3.68 -9.03
C ILE A 81 10.63 2.84 -9.54
N ALA A 82 10.39 2.84 -10.85
CA ALA A 82 9.28 2.13 -11.45
C ALA A 82 9.43 0.60 -11.31
N VAL A 83 10.63 0.06 -11.55
CA VAL A 83 10.93 -1.38 -11.40
C VAL A 83 10.88 -1.83 -9.94
N ALA A 84 11.30 -0.98 -9.00
CA ALA A 84 11.19 -1.28 -7.57
C ALA A 84 9.73 -1.43 -7.14
N GLU A 85 8.83 -0.55 -7.61
CA GLU A 85 7.40 -0.68 -7.35
C GLU A 85 6.80 -1.94 -8.00
N GLU A 86 7.19 -2.29 -9.24
CA GLU A 86 6.75 -3.53 -9.88
C GLU A 86 7.15 -4.77 -9.08
N THR A 87 8.40 -4.81 -8.65
CA THR A 87 8.95 -5.92 -7.87
C THR A 87 8.20 -6.06 -6.54
N ALA A 88 7.96 -4.95 -5.84
CA ALA A 88 7.22 -4.95 -4.59
C ALA A 88 5.77 -5.39 -4.78
N PHE A 89 5.12 -4.88 -5.83
CA PHE A 89 3.69 -5.14 -6.07
C PHE A 89 3.41 -6.56 -6.55
N ASN A 90 4.24 -7.13 -7.42
CA ASN A 90 4.07 -8.50 -7.91
C ASN A 90 4.02 -9.53 -6.76
N ARG A 91 4.74 -9.29 -5.66
CA ARG A 91 4.69 -10.13 -4.46
C ARG A 91 3.30 -10.16 -3.83
N THR A 92 2.63 -9.02 -3.76
CA THR A 92 1.28 -8.89 -3.18
C THR A 92 0.16 -9.24 -4.14
N LEU A 93 0.37 -9.04 -5.45
CA LEU A 93 -0.65 -9.26 -6.47
C LEU A 93 -1.01 -10.75 -6.59
N ALA A 94 -0.01 -11.64 -6.56
CA ALA A 94 -0.21 -13.08 -6.72
C ALA A 94 -0.98 -13.71 -5.54
N SER A 95 -0.76 -13.24 -4.31
CA SER A 95 -1.50 -13.71 -3.12
C SER A 95 -2.89 -13.09 -3.05
N GLY A 96 -3.01 -11.78 -3.27
CA GLY A 96 -4.28 -11.07 -3.11
C GLY A 96 -5.31 -11.35 -4.21
N SER A 97 -4.89 -11.62 -5.45
CA SER A 97 -5.83 -11.87 -6.56
C SER A 97 -6.65 -13.15 -6.36
N ARG A 98 -6.01 -14.22 -5.88
CA ARG A 98 -6.71 -15.49 -5.60
C ARG A 98 -7.77 -15.33 -4.53
N LEU A 99 -7.42 -14.67 -3.42
CA LEU A 99 -8.38 -14.41 -2.35
C LEU A 99 -9.52 -13.50 -2.81
N PHE A 100 -9.22 -12.48 -3.61
CA PHE A 100 -10.26 -11.64 -4.18
C PHE A 100 -11.27 -12.47 -4.99
N GLU A 101 -10.80 -13.39 -5.84
CA GLU A 101 -11.66 -14.26 -6.63
C GLU A 101 -12.55 -15.15 -5.75
N GLU A 102 -12.00 -15.73 -4.68
CA GLU A 102 -12.75 -16.51 -3.69
C GLU A 102 -13.86 -15.68 -3.03
N VAL A 103 -13.52 -14.50 -2.50
CA VAL A 103 -14.47 -13.59 -1.86
C VAL A 103 -15.55 -13.10 -2.83
N ALA A 104 -15.16 -12.73 -4.05
CA ALA A 104 -16.09 -12.26 -5.08
C ALA A 104 -17.06 -13.36 -5.51
N SER A 105 -16.56 -14.60 -5.65
CA SER A 105 -17.39 -15.77 -5.95
C SER A 105 -18.38 -16.05 -4.81
N ALA A 106 -17.92 -16.05 -3.56
CA ALA A 106 -18.78 -16.24 -2.39
C ALA A 106 -19.85 -15.14 -2.26
N THR A 107 -19.49 -13.88 -2.54
CA THR A 107 -20.43 -12.74 -2.55
C THR A 107 -21.54 -12.94 -3.58
N LYS A 108 -21.18 -13.38 -4.80
CA LYS A 108 -22.18 -13.65 -5.84
C LYS A 108 -23.06 -14.86 -5.50
N ALA A 109 -22.46 -15.92 -4.94
CA ALA A 109 -23.18 -17.13 -4.56
C ALA A 109 -24.22 -16.88 -3.46
N SER A 110 -24.00 -15.88 -2.60
CA SER A 110 -25.00 -15.45 -1.60
C SER A 110 -26.10 -14.54 -2.17
N GLY A 111 -26.04 -14.19 -3.46
CA GLY A 111 -26.97 -13.26 -4.11
C GLY A 111 -26.67 -11.78 -3.85
N SER A 112 -25.56 -11.46 -3.18
CA SER A 112 -25.13 -10.08 -2.96
C SER A 112 -24.41 -9.51 -4.17
N THR A 113 -24.59 -8.21 -4.40
CA THR A 113 -23.80 -7.43 -5.36
C THR A 113 -22.76 -6.54 -4.67
N VAL A 114 -22.60 -6.67 -3.35
CA VAL A 114 -21.73 -5.83 -2.52
C VAL A 114 -20.76 -6.72 -1.75
N LEU A 115 -19.47 -6.56 -2.04
CA LEU A 115 -18.36 -7.13 -1.30
C LEU A 115 -18.23 -6.39 0.03
N SER A 116 -18.17 -7.12 1.14
CA SER A 116 -18.26 -6.52 2.48
C SER A 116 -17.03 -5.67 2.81
N GLY A 117 -17.22 -4.65 3.66
CA GLY A 117 -16.11 -3.84 4.15
C GLY A 117 -15.07 -4.66 4.91
N SER A 118 -15.51 -5.74 5.57
CA SER A 118 -14.65 -6.69 6.28
C SER A 118 -13.76 -7.49 5.33
N ASP A 119 -14.30 -7.97 4.21
CA ASP A 119 -13.51 -8.71 3.23
C ASP A 119 -12.51 -7.79 2.52
N ALA A 120 -12.94 -6.58 2.16
CA ALA A 120 -12.06 -5.56 1.61
C ALA A 120 -10.95 -5.18 2.61
N PHE A 121 -11.29 -5.10 3.91
CA PHE A 121 -10.33 -4.83 4.97
C PHE A 121 -9.34 -5.99 5.13
N THR A 122 -9.80 -7.23 5.09
CA THR A 122 -8.95 -8.42 5.17
C THR A 122 -7.96 -8.47 4.00
N LEU A 123 -8.44 -8.28 2.77
CA LEU A 123 -7.59 -8.16 1.58
C LEU A 123 -6.51 -7.10 1.78
N HIS A 124 -6.86 -5.94 2.33
CA HIS A 124 -5.93 -4.85 2.55
C HIS A 124 -4.92 -5.11 3.66
N ASP A 125 -5.40 -5.41 4.85
CA ASP A 125 -4.59 -5.48 6.07
C ASP A 125 -3.74 -6.75 6.14
N THR A 126 -4.35 -7.90 5.82
CA THR A 126 -3.69 -9.20 5.96
C THR A 126 -2.84 -9.54 4.74
N TYR A 127 -3.32 -9.22 3.54
CA TYR A 127 -2.67 -9.63 2.29
C TYR A 127 -1.94 -8.49 1.57
N GLY A 128 -2.00 -7.27 2.10
CA GLY A 128 -1.39 -6.08 1.48
C GLY A 128 -2.05 -5.68 0.18
N PHE A 129 -3.27 -6.16 -0.09
CA PHE A 129 -3.96 -5.94 -1.35
C PHE A 129 -4.51 -4.51 -1.42
N PRO A 130 -4.22 -3.73 -2.47
CA PRO A 130 -4.61 -2.33 -2.48
C PRO A 130 -6.12 -2.17 -2.60
N ILE A 131 -6.72 -1.29 -1.80
CA ILE A 131 -8.17 -1.03 -1.88
C ILE A 131 -8.59 -0.55 -3.28
N ASP A 132 -7.76 0.26 -3.95
CA ASP A 132 -8.01 0.67 -5.34
C ASP A 132 -8.18 -0.51 -6.29
N LEU A 133 -7.39 -1.56 -6.06
CA LEU A 133 -7.43 -2.74 -6.87
C LEU A 133 -8.63 -3.61 -6.54
N THR A 134 -8.97 -3.76 -5.26
CA THR A 134 -10.22 -4.39 -4.84
C THR A 134 -11.44 -3.73 -5.49
N LEU A 135 -11.50 -2.39 -5.48
CA LEU A 135 -12.58 -1.61 -6.10
C LEU A 135 -12.65 -1.84 -7.61
N GLU A 136 -11.52 -1.78 -8.29
CA GLU A 136 -11.45 -2.01 -9.73
C GLU A 136 -11.87 -3.43 -10.12
N MET A 137 -11.35 -4.44 -9.41
CA MET A 137 -11.70 -5.83 -9.67
C MET A 137 -13.15 -6.15 -9.33
N ALA A 138 -13.69 -5.56 -8.25
CA ALA A 138 -15.10 -5.68 -7.90
C ALA A 138 -15.97 -5.11 -9.03
N ALA A 139 -15.67 -3.91 -9.51
CA ALA A 139 -16.42 -3.29 -10.60
C ALA A 139 -16.38 -4.14 -11.89
N GLU A 140 -15.21 -4.67 -12.27
CA GLU A 140 -15.08 -5.59 -13.41
C GLU A 140 -15.88 -6.89 -13.22
N ALA A 141 -16.00 -7.36 -11.98
CA ALA A 141 -16.81 -8.52 -11.62
C ALA A 141 -18.32 -8.19 -11.49
N GLY A 142 -18.76 -6.95 -11.71
CA GLY A 142 -20.15 -6.52 -11.51
C GLY A 142 -20.56 -6.40 -10.04
N LEU A 143 -19.58 -6.19 -9.15
CA LEU A 143 -19.75 -6.00 -7.71
C LEU A 143 -19.41 -4.57 -7.31
N GLN A 144 -20.03 -4.11 -6.23
CA GLN A 144 -19.63 -2.93 -5.47
C GLN A 144 -18.83 -3.35 -4.24
N VAL A 145 -18.12 -2.42 -3.61
CA VAL A 145 -17.45 -2.65 -2.32
C VAL A 145 -18.08 -1.73 -1.29
N ASP A 146 -18.34 -2.23 -0.08
CA ASP A 146 -18.71 -1.40 1.06
C ASP A 146 -17.49 -0.59 1.56
N GLU A 147 -17.22 0.50 0.85
CA GLU A 147 -16.14 1.45 1.16
C GLU A 147 -16.34 2.15 2.51
N ARG A 148 -17.58 2.27 2.98
CA ARG A 148 -17.85 2.87 4.29
C ARG A 148 -17.41 1.91 5.39
N GLY A 149 -17.86 0.66 5.35
CA GLY A 149 -17.44 -0.37 6.30
C GLY A 149 -15.92 -0.57 6.30
N PHE A 150 -15.29 -0.57 5.12
CA PHE A 150 -13.83 -0.60 5.01
C PHE A 150 -13.17 0.59 5.74
N ARG A 151 -13.64 1.81 5.51
CA ARG A 151 -13.08 3.03 6.14
C ARG A 151 -13.27 3.04 7.66
N GLU A 152 -14.41 2.55 8.15
CA GLU A 152 -14.68 2.41 9.58
C GLU A 152 -13.70 1.43 10.23
N LEU A 153 -13.44 0.27 9.62
CA LEU A 153 -12.46 -0.70 10.08
C LEU A 153 -11.02 -0.14 10.07
N MET A 154 -10.64 0.58 9.00
CA MET A 154 -9.35 1.26 8.93
C MET A 154 -9.18 2.35 10.00
N ALA A 155 -10.25 3.08 10.31
CA ALA A 155 -10.23 4.08 11.38
C ALA A 155 -10.10 3.42 12.75
N GLU A 156 -10.79 2.30 12.96
CA GLU A 156 -10.72 1.52 14.19
C GLU A 156 -9.31 0.95 14.43
N GLN A 157 -8.72 0.35 13.39
CA GLN A 157 -7.35 -0.16 13.47
C GLN A 157 -6.35 0.94 13.82
N ARG A 158 -6.46 2.12 13.19
CA ARG A 158 -5.61 3.28 13.51
C ARG A 158 -5.79 3.75 14.95
N ARG A 159 -7.02 3.76 15.44
CA ARG A 159 -7.35 4.15 16.83
C ARG A 159 -6.74 3.19 17.84
N ARG A 160 -6.82 1.88 17.59
CA ARG A 160 -6.17 0.83 18.41
C ARG A 160 -4.66 1.00 18.43
N ALA A 161 -4.02 1.12 17.26
CA ALA A 161 -2.58 1.31 17.16
C ALA A 161 -2.09 2.55 17.92
N LYS A 162 -2.86 3.65 17.90
CA LYS A 162 -2.56 4.87 18.67
C LYS A 162 -2.70 4.65 20.18
N ALA A 163 -3.75 3.96 20.63
CA ALA A 163 -3.95 3.63 22.03
C ALA A 163 -2.82 2.74 22.57
N ASP A 164 -2.43 1.70 21.82
CA ASP A 164 -1.33 0.80 22.18
C ASP A 164 0.01 1.54 22.26
N ALA A 165 0.27 2.45 21.31
CA ALA A 165 1.47 3.27 21.33
C ALA A 165 1.51 4.22 22.55
N ALA A 166 0.37 4.79 22.94
CA ALA A 166 0.26 5.62 24.14
C ALA A 166 0.47 4.79 25.42
N ALA A 167 -0.17 3.62 25.53
CA ALA A 167 -0.03 2.74 26.68
C ALA A 167 1.43 2.30 26.91
N ARG A 168 2.18 1.98 25.84
CA ARG A 168 3.61 1.65 25.94
C ARG A 168 4.45 2.83 26.43
N LYS A 169 4.14 4.06 26.01
CA LYS A 169 4.83 5.27 26.50
C LYS A 169 4.57 5.50 27.99
N HIS A 170 3.35 5.29 28.45
CA HIS A 170 3.01 5.41 29.87
C HIS A 170 3.68 4.31 30.71
N ALA A 171 3.71 3.06 30.24
CA ALA A 171 4.41 1.97 30.93
C ALA A 171 5.92 2.23 31.07
N HIS A 172 6.57 2.82 30.05
CA HIS A 172 7.98 3.18 30.14
C HIS A 172 8.26 4.39 31.07
N ALA A 173 7.32 5.34 31.18
CA ALA A 173 7.42 6.46 32.12
C ALA A 173 7.16 6.02 33.58
N ASP A 174 6.31 5.01 33.80
CA ASP A 174 6.03 4.46 35.13
C ASP A 174 7.21 3.62 35.67
N LEU A 175 7.93 2.92 34.78
CA LEU A 175 9.16 2.20 35.13
C LEU A 175 10.34 3.11 35.53
N SER A 176 10.38 4.37 35.09
CA SER A 176 11.40 5.33 35.57
C SER A 176 11.20 5.70 37.03
N ALA A 177 9.95 5.81 37.50
CA ALA A 177 9.66 6.09 38.91
C ALA A 177 10.05 4.91 39.82
N TYR A 178 9.91 3.67 39.33
CA TYR A 178 10.40 2.48 40.03
C TYR A 178 11.92 2.39 40.08
N ARG A 179 12.64 2.82 39.03
CA ARG A 179 14.11 2.88 39.03
C ARG A 179 14.63 3.88 40.07
N GLU A 180 14.02 5.05 40.18
CA GLU A 180 14.42 6.05 41.18
C GLU A 180 14.28 5.54 42.62
N LEU A 181 13.24 4.76 42.92
CA LEU A 181 13.04 4.15 44.25
C LEU A 181 14.02 2.99 44.53
N VAL A 182 14.43 2.24 43.51
CA VAL A 182 15.43 1.17 43.66
C VAL A 182 16.84 1.76 43.82
N ASP A 183 17.15 2.84 43.08
CA ASP A 183 18.44 3.53 43.15
C ASP A 183 18.61 4.35 44.45
N ALA A 184 17.51 4.78 45.08
CA ALA A 184 17.53 5.50 46.36
C ALA A 184 17.94 4.63 47.57
N GLY A 185 17.98 3.30 47.42
CA GLY A 185 18.30 2.36 48.50
C GLY A 185 17.23 2.31 49.61
N PRO A 186 17.19 1.24 50.44
CA PRO A 186 16.20 1.12 51.49
C PRO A 186 16.38 2.22 52.55
N PRO A 187 15.29 2.85 53.06
CA PRO A 187 15.39 3.89 54.06
C PRO A 187 16.01 3.34 55.35
N SER A 188 17.06 4.02 55.83
CA SER A 188 17.72 3.69 57.08
C SER A 188 16.79 3.96 58.26
N SER A 189 16.31 2.91 58.92
CA SER A 189 15.58 3.01 60.17
C SER A 189 16.50 3.57 61.28
N PRO A 190 16.15 4.67 61.95
CA PRO A 190 16.93 5.13 63.09
C PRO A 190 16.69 4.18 64.26
N GLY A 191 17.72 3.40 64.59
CA GLY A 191 17.73 2.51 65.74
C GLY A 191 17.70 3.30 67.05
N SER A 192 16.74 2.96 67.90
CA SER A 192 16.65 3.40 69.29
C SER A 192 17.87 2.89 70.06
N THR A 193 18.72 3.80 70.53
CA THR A 193 19.69 3.51 71.59
C THR A 193 18.99 3.54 72.95
N ASN A 194 19.29 2.49 73.71
CA ASN A 194 18.87 2.20 75.09
C ASN A 194 19.22 3.32 76.09
#